data_AF-E8RAE0-F1
#
_entry.id   AF-E8RAE0-F1
#
_cell.length_a   1.000
_cell.length_b   1.000
_cell.length_c   1.000
_cell.angle_alpha   90.00
_cell.angle_beta   90.00
_cell.angle_gamma   90.00
#
_symmetry.space_group_name_H-M   'P 1'
#
loop_
_entity.id
_entity.type
_entity.pdbx_description
1 polymer ?
#
loop_
_entity_poly.entity_id
_entity_poly.type
_entity_poly.pdbx_seq_one_letter_code
_entity_poly.pdbx_strand_id
1 'polypeptide(L)'
;MGFHDRGPRHRRQAEKLEPALYVLDYLELGNPSDPHYEHRSQPFLQGVGTRYFSLLEATPLPAMKIEILEKVELGYPSKVKRIMHVSYGELTSVAKTNLPEAVKLIVLENEGVFVEFFNIVEPVNIRLHALELLPDIGKKTMNQILDERSKKRFESFEDIRNRTRVDPVKAIVNRVVKELAGGEKYYLFVRPREPGAMYLGYLEKLYGETY
;
A
#
# COMPACT_ATOMS: atom_id res chain seq x y z
N MET A 1 14.62 47.20 -2.39
CA MET A 1 15.42 46.31 -1.52
C MET A 1 14.46 45.32 -0.89
N GLY A 2 14.52 44.06 -1.36
CA GLY A 2 13.59 43.02 -0.97
C GLY A 2 14.13 42.19 0.19
N PHE A 3 13.22 41.79 1.07
CA PHE A 3 13.34 40.60 1.89
C PHE A 3 11.92 39.99 1.99
N HIS A 4 11.58 39.13 1.02
CA HIS A 4 10.49 38.17 1.20
C HIS A 4 11.10 36.97 1.93
N ASP A 5 10.87 36.92 3.23
CA ASP A 5 11.26 35.80 4.08
C ASP A 5 10.35 34.61 3.74
N ARG A 6 10.84 33.73 2.86
CA ARG A 6 10.20 32.43 2.59
C ARG A 6 10.60 31.48 3.71
N GLY A 7 9.90 31.58 4.84
CA GLY A 7 9.96 30.59 5.92
C GLY A 7 9.70 29.17 5.37
N PRO A 8 10.35 28.15 5.93
CA PRO A 8 10.47 26.86 5.26
C PRO A 8 9.12 26.14 5.23
N ARG A 9 8.91 25.41 4.12
CA ARG A 9 7.78 24.52 3.79
C ARG A 9 7.58 23.35 4.77
N HIS A 10 8.01 23.47 6.03
CA HIS A 10 8.04 22.40 7.02
C HIS A 10 6.67 21.99 7.59
N ARG A 11 5.55 22.58 7.11
CA ARG A 11 4.19 22.26 7.57
C ARG A 11 3.30 21.57 6.53
N ARG A 12 3.82 21.25 5.32
CA ARG A 12 3.01 20.65 4.24
C ARG A 12 3.19 19.15 4.00
N GLN A 13 4.06 18.49 4.76
CA GLN A 13 4.32 17.04 4.65
C GLN A 13 4.45 16.42 6.05
N ALA A 14 3.37 16.43 6.84
CA ALA A 14 3.08 15.20 7.58
C ALA A 14 2.70 14.15 6.52
N GLU A 15 3.68 13.77 5.69
CA GLU A 15 3.60 12.70 4.72
C GLU A 15 3.42 11.43 5.54
N LYS A 16 2.15 11.18 5.86
CA LYS A 16 1.54 9.90 6.21
C LYS A 16 2.58 8.82 6.43
N LEU A 17 3.21 8.90 7.60
CA LEU A 17 4.20 7.92 8.02
C LEU A 17 3.46 6.59 8.10
N GLU A 18 4.01 5.60 7.43
CA GLU A 18 3.61 4.22 7.66
C GLU A 18 3.85 3.92 9.14
N PRO A 19 2.85 3.43 9.89
CA PRO A 19 3.04 3.13 11.32
C PRO A 19 3.96 1.93 11.51
N ALA A 20 3.89 0.98 10.59
CA ALA A 20 4.73 -0.19 10.51
C ALA A 20 4.97 -0.55 9.04
N LEU A 21 5.91 -1.47 8.80
CA LEU A 21 6.08 -2.14 7.51
C LEU A 21 6.14 -3.65 7.71
N TYR A 22 5.84 -4.40 6.64
CA TYR A 22 6.26 -5.79 6.52
C TYR A 22 7.57 -5.88 5.75
N VAL A 23 8.50 -6.67 6.27
CA VAL A 23 9.80 -6.91 5.63
C VAL A 23 9.61 -7.81 4.41
N LEU A 24 10.04 -7.33 3.25
CA LEU A 24 9.99 -8.07 1.99
C LEU A 24 11.30 -8.79 1.69
N ASP A 25 12.42 -8.17 2.03
CA ASP A 25 13.76 -8.72 1.87
C ASP A 25 14.72 -8.06 2.86
N TYR A 26 15.76 -8.77 3.25
CA TYR A 26 16.78 -8.28 4.16
C TYR A 26 18.17 -8.66 3.66
N LEU A 27 18.98 -7.64 3.35
CA LEU A 27 20.32 -7.80 2.81
C LEU A 27 21.34 -7.46 3.90
N GLU A 28 21.69 -8.45 4.72
CA GLU A 28 22.60 -8.32 5.88
C GLU A 28 23.97 -7.71 5.53
N LEU A 29 24.48 -8.02 4.33
CA LEU A 29 25.80 -7.56 3.87
C LEU A 29 25.70 -6.40 2.87
N GLY A 30 24.48 -5.92 2.61
CA GLY A 30 24.20 -4.99 1.52
C GLY A 30 24.16 -5.68 0.13
N ASN A 31 24.09 -4.86 -0.92
CA ASN A 31 24.05 -5.29 -2.31
C ASN A 31 25.14 -4.57 -3.11
N PRO A 32 26.23 -5.25 -3.50
CA PRO A 32 27.34 -4.62 -4.25
C PRO A 32 26.90 -3.96 -5.57
N SER A 33 25.80 -4.41 -6.15
CA SER A 33 25.23 -3.87 -7.39
C SER A 33 24.23 -2.73 -7.14
N ASP A 34 24.04 -2.31 -5.89
CA ASP A 34 23.08 -1.26 -5.56
C ASP A 34 23.50 0.09 -6.17
N PRO A 35 22.57 0.84 -6.78
CA PRO A 35 22.84 2.19 -7.25
C PRO A 35 23.23 3.14 -6.10
N HIS A 36 22.73 2.91 -4.89
CA HIS A 36 23.06 3.71 -3.71
C HIS A 36 24.35 3.21 -3.06
N TYR A 37 25.37 4.08 -3.01
CA TYR A 37 26.69 3.74 -2.47
C TYR A 37 26.63 3.20 -1.03
N GLU A 38 25.75 3.76 -0.19
CA GLU A 38 25.60 3.35 1.21
C GLU A 38 25.15 1.88 1.34
N HIS A 39 24.32 1.39 0.42
CA HIS A 39 23.75 0.04 0.47
C HIS A 39 24.67 -1.03 -0.11
N ARG A 40 25.80 -0.64 -0.72
CA ARG A 40 26.75 -1.59 -1.29
C ARG A 40 27.49 -2.43 -0.25
N SER A 41 27.60 -1.92 0.96
CA SER A 41 28.36 -2.56 2.04
C SER A 41 27.72 -2.37 3.42
N GLN A 42 26.47 -1.92 3.49
CA GLN A 42 25.73 -1.76 4.74
C GLN A 42 24.42 -2.55 4.70
N PRO A 43 23.98 -3.08 5.85
CA PRO A 43 22.71 -3.79 5.92
C PRO A 43 21.54 -2.85 5.63
N PHE A 44 20.61 -3.33 4.84
CA PHE A 44 19.33 -2.67 4.62
C PHE A 44 18.24 -3.71 4.41
N LEU A 45 17.00 -3.30 4.66
CA LEU A 45 15.81 -4.08 4.36
C LEU A 45 14.89 -3.29 3.43
N GLN A 46 14.14 -4.02 2.61
CA GLN A 46 13.05 -3.47 1.83
C GLN A 46 11.72 -3.95 2.43
N GLY A 47 10.71 -3.08 2.43
CA GLY A 47 9.44 -3.32 3.09
C GLY A 47 8.26 -2.67 2.39
N VAL A 48 7.06 -3.12 2.74
CA VAL A 48 5.80 -2.48 2.36
C VAL A 48 5.08 -1.97 3.60
N GLY A 49 4.72 -0.70 3.59
CA GLY A 49 4.02 -0.04 4.68
C GLY A 49 2.62 -0.60 4.92
N THR A 50 2.19 -0.63 6.18
CA THR A 50 0.95 -1.30 6.59
C THR A 50 -0.30 -0.45 6.40
N ARG A 51 -0.18 0.86 6.15
CA ARG A 51 -1.32 1.77 6.04
C ARG A 51 -1.56 2.26 4.61
N TYR A 52 -0.52 2.67 3.87
CA TYR A 52 -0.67 3.19 2.50
C TYR A 52 0.07 2.36 1.46
N PHE A 53 0.57 1.19 1.86
CA PHE A 53 1.36 0.30 1.01
C PHE A 53 2.61 0.97 0.43
N SER A 54 3.15 1.98 1.11
CA SER A 54 4.38 2.64 0.65
C SER A 54 5.51 1.63 0.60
N LEU A 55 6.22 1.56 -0.52
CA LEU A 55 7.45 0.79 -0.61
C LEU A 55 8.56 1.59 0.04
N LEU A 56 9.20 0.95 1.01
CA LEU A 56 10.19 1.57 1.88
C LEU A 56 11.48 0.75 1.89
N GLU A 57 12.56 1.46 2.13
CA GLU A 57 13.84 0.92 2.49
C GLU A 57 14.25 1.48 3.86
N ALA A 58 14.89 0.65 4.69
CA ALA A 58 15.35 1.08 6.00
C ALA A 58 16.62 0.35 6.44
N THR A 59 17.41 1.01 7.28
CA THR A 59 18.61 0.43 7.90
C THR A 59 18.23 -0.19 9.25
N PRO A 60 18.50 -1.48 9.50
CA PRO A 60 18.30 -2.06 10.83
C PRO A 60 19.25 -1.45 11.87
N LEU A 61 18.81 -1.40 13.12
CA LEU A 61 19.70 -1.08 14.24
C LEU A 61 20.68 -2.24 14.50
N PRO A 62 21.88 -1.96 15.06
CA PRO A 62 22.87 -3.00 15.34
C PRO A 62 22.30 -4.12 16.20
N ALA A 63 22.67 -5.37 15.87
CA ALA A 63 22.27 -6.59 16.57
C ALA A 63 20.75 -6.88 16.59
N MET A 64 19.95 -6.22 15.74
CA MET A 64 18.55 -6.58 15.56
C MET A 64 18.41 -7.80 14.65
N LYS A 65 17.61 -8.77 15.10
CA LYS A 65 17.13 -9.85 14.24
C LYS A 65 15.94 -9.32 13.42
N ILE A 66 16.02 -9.51 12.10
CA ILE A 66 15.00 -9.15 11.13
C ILE A 66 14.63 -10.42 10.36
N GLU A 67 13.34 -10.73 10.30
CA GLU A 67 12.82 -11.86 9.53
C GLU A 67 11.99 -11.38 8.33
N ILE A 68 11.98 -12.16 7.25
CA ILE A 68 11.13 -11.91 6.09
C ILE A 68 9.66 -12.12 6.51
N LEU A 69 8.78 -11.22 6.04
CA LEU A 69 7.38 -11.11 6.45
C LEU A 69 7.17 -10.78 7.94
N GLU A 70 8.21 -10.33 8.64
CA GLU A 70 8.06 -9.72 9.95
C GLU A 70 7.41 -8.34 9.84
N LYS A 71 6.48 -8.03 10.75
CA LYS A 71 5.94 -6.67 10.93
C LYS A 71 6.85 -5.86 11.85
N VAL A 72 7.39 -4.75 11.36
CA VAL A 72 8.29 -3.86 12.08
C VAL A 72 7.63 -2.49 12.26
N GLU A 73 7.42 -2.10 13.51
CA GLU A 73 6.92 -0.76 13.88
C GLU A 73 7.97 0.31 13.53
N LEU A 74 7.52 1.41 12.92
CA LEU A 74 8.36 2.54 12.51
C LEU A 74 8.29 3.71 13.51
N GLY A 75 7.34 3.68 14.44
CA GLY A 75 7.28 4.59 15.58
C GLY A 75 8.34 4.28 16.64
N TYR A 76 8.64 5.26 17.52
CA TYR A 76 9.60 5.05 18.61
C TYR A 76 9.02 4.14 19.71
N PRO A 77 9.76 3.10 20.18
CA PRO A 77 11.05 2.62 19.68
C PRO A 77 10.92 1.73 18.43
N SER A 78 11.79 1.92 17.43
CA SER A 78 11.81 1.12 16.20
C SER A 78 13.08 0.27 16.08
N LYS A 79 12.98 -0.89 15.41
CA LYS A 79 14.14 -1.73 15.02
C LYS A 79 14.95 -1.14 13.88
N VAL A 80 14.44 -0.13 13.19
CA VAL A 80 15.03 0.45 11.98
C VAL A 80 15.21 1.96 12.08
N LYS A 81 16.05 2.51 11.22
CA LYS A 81 16.30 3.94 11.04
C LYS A 81 16.47 4.25 9.55
N ARG A 82 16.59 5.54 9.21
CA ARG A 82 16.85 6.00 7.82
C ARG A 82 15.84 5.43 6.82
N ILE A 83 14.55 5.62 7.10
CA ILE A 83 13.46 5.16 6.25
C ILE A 83 13.42 6.03 4.99
N MET A 84 13.45 5.39 3.82
CA MET A 84 13.40 6.04 2.52
C MET A 84 12.33 5.39 1.66
N HIS A 85 11.69 6.17 0.78
CA HIS A 85 10.74 5.64 -0.17
C HIS A 85 11.44 5.12 -1.42
N VAL A 86 11.08 3.91 -1.85
CA VAL A 86 11.58 3.29 -3.09
C VAL A 86 10.43 3.04 -4.05
N SER A 87 10.71 2.89 -5.33
CA SER A 87 9.74 2.49 -6.35
C SER A 87 9.71 0.97 -6.52
N TYR A 88 8.66 0.44 -7.14
CA TYR A 88 8.58 -0.99 -7.43
C TYR A 88 9.73 -1.49 -8.31
N GLY A 89 10.25 -0.65 -9.20
CA GLY A 89 11.40 -0.97 -10.04
C GLY A 89 12.67 -1.26 -9.23
N GLU A 90 12.84 -0.58 -8.09
CA GLU A 90 14.00 -0.65 -7.19
C GLU A 90 13.92 -1.84 -6.20
N LEU A 91 12.78 -2.54 -6.13
CA LEU A 91 12.68 -3.74 -5.31
C LEU A 91 13.55 -4.87 -5.85
N THR A 92 14.21 -5.60 -4.94
CA THR A 92 14.92 -6.84 -5.28
C THR A 92 13.96 -7.89 -5.82
N SER A 93 14.47 -8.89 -6.53
CA SER A 93 13.66 -10.01 -7.01
C SER A 93 13.00 -10.80 -5.86
N VAL A 94 13.69 -10.90 -4.71
CA VAL A 94 13.16 -11.54 -3.50
C VAL A 94 12.03 -10.69 -2.91
N ALA A 95 12.24 -9.37 -2.79
CA ALA A 95 11.22 -8.46 -2.29
C ALA A 95 9.95 -8.48 -3.16
N LYS A 96 10.09 -8.49 -4.50
CA LYS A 96 8.96 -8.62 -5.44
C LYS A 96 8.20 -9.93 -5.27
N THR A 97 8.91 -11.03 -4.98
CA THR A 97 8.30 -12.34 -4.74
C THR A 97 7.49 -12.38 -3.45
N ASN A 98 7.97 -11.72 -2.40
CA ASN A 98 7.31 -11.68 -1.09
C ASN A 98 6.19 -10.64 -0.98
N LEU A 99 6.19 -9.63 -1.86
CA LEU A 99 5.22 -8.53 -1.83
C LEU A 99 3.75 -8.97 -1.80
N PRO A 100 3.28 -9.93 -2.64
CA PRO A 100 1.88 -10.36 -2.60
C PRO A 100 1.47 -10.94 -1.24
N GLU A 101 2.34 -11.72 -0.59
CA GLU A 101 2.04 -12.30 0.71
C GLU A 101 2.06 -11.23 1.82
N ALA A 102 3.00 -10.29 1.79
CA ALA A 102 3.01 -9.16 2.72
C ALA A 102 1.75 -8.29 2.60
N VAL A 103 1.33 -7.96 1.38
CA VAL A 103 0.08 -7.22 1.13
C VAL A 103 -1.13 -8.00 1.63
N LYS A 104 -1.15 -9.32 1.44
CA LYS A 104 -2.23 -10.18 1.97
C LYS A 104 -2.29 -10.15 3.49
N LEU A 105 -1.15 -10.21 4.18
CA LEU A 105 -1.11 -10.06 5.64
C LEU A 105 -1.70 -8.71 6.07
N ILE A 106 -1.30 -7.62 5.43
CA ILE A 106 -1.85 -6.27 5.70
C ILE A 106 -3.38 -6.25 5.50
N VAL A 107 -3.87 -6.81 4.40
CA VAL A 107 -5.30 -6.82 4.07
C VAL A 107 -6.10 -7.63 5.10
N LEU A 108 -5.57 -8.78 5.53
CA LEU A 108 -6.21 -9.62 6.54
C LEU A 108 -6.21 -8.96 7.93
N GLU A 109 -5.11 -8.34 8.34
CA GLU A 109 -5.04 -7.61 9.62
C GLU A 109 -5.99 -6.40 9.67
N ASN A 110 -6.31 -5.83 8.51
CA ASN A 110 -7.15 -4.65 8.38
C ASN A 110 -8.50 -4.96 7.72
N GLU A 111 -9.06 -6.14 7.96
CA GLU A 111 -10.30 -6.61 7.32
C GLU A 111 -11.42 -5.55 7.35
N GLY A 112 -11.67 -4.92 8.50
CA GLY A 112 -12.72 -3.88 8.62
C GLY A 112 -12.55 -2.71 7.65
N VAL A 113 -11.31 -2.26 7.39
CA VAL A 113 -11.01 -1.17 6.45
C VAL A 113 -11.40 -1.58 5.02
N PHE A 114 -11.03 -2.79 4.64
CA PHE A 114 -11.22 -3.29 3.28
C PHE A 114 -12.64 -3.81 3.03
N VAL A 115 -13.33 -4.31 4.05
CA VAL A 115 -14.79 -4.56 3.99
C VAL A 115 -15.53 -3.24 3.78
N GLU A 116 -15.13 -2.21 4.52
CA GLU A 116 -15.72 -0.88 4.37
C GLU A 116 -15.51 -0.31 2.96
N PHE A 117 -14.35 -0.56 2.33
CA PHE A 117 -14.14 -0.23 0.91
C PHE A 117 -15.26 -0.77 0.01
N PHE A 118 -15.63 -2.06 0.13
CA PHE A 118 -16.74 -2.63 -0.66
C PHE A 118 -18.08 -1.96 -0.34
N ASN A 119 -18.28 -1.51 0.91
CA ASN A 119 -19.49 -0.82 1.33
C ASN A 119 -19.60 0.62 0.81
N ILE A 120 -18.49 1.32 0.58
CA ILE A 120 -18.49 2.76 0.22
C ILE A 120 -18.02 3.07 -1.20
N VAL A 121 -17.48 2.09 -1.92
CA VAL A 121 -16.94 2.31 -3.27
C VAL A 121 -18.02 2.80 -4.24
N GLU A 122 -17.64 3.77 -5.09
CA GLU A 122 -18.54 4.57 -5.92
C GLU A 122 -18.12 4.55 -7.40
N PRO A 123 -18.99 5.00 -8.32
CA PRO A 123 -18.61 5.26 -9.69
C PRO A 123 -17.48 6.27 -9.81
N VAL A 124 -16.45 5.96 -10.62
CA VAL A 124 -15.38 6.92 -10.96
C VAL A 124 -15.89 7.94 -11.98
N ASN A 125 -16.69 7.48 -12.93
CA ASN A 125 -17.40 8.31 -13.90
C ASN A 125 -18.62 7.54 -14.45
N ILE A 126 -19.37 8.15 -15.39
CA ILE A 126 -20.58 7.56 -15.97
C ILE A 126 -20.36 6.20 -16.68
N ARG A 127 -19.12 5.83 -17.01
CA ARG A 127 -18.78 4.59 -17.73
C ARG A 127 -17.99 3.58 -16.90
N LEU A 128 -17.53 3.94 -15.71
CA LEU A 128 -16.58 3.14 -14.93
C LEU A 128 -16.90 3.19 -13.44
N HIS A 129 -17.13 2.02 -12.85
CA HIS A 129 -17.20 1.86 -11.40
C HIS A 129 -15.85 1.52 -10.79
N ALA A 130 -15.54 2.03 -9.59
CA ALA A 130 -14.26 1.73 -8.93
C ALA A 130 -14.13 0.23 -8.52
N LEU A 131 -15.22 -0.52 -8.45
CA LEU A 131 -15.18 -1.98 -8.27
C LEU A 131 -14.60 -2.70 -9.49
N GLU A 132 -14.85 -2.19 -10.70
CA GLU A 132 -14.33 -2.77 -11.95
C GLU A 132 -12.81 -2.59 -12.08
N LEU A 133 -12.22 -1.72 -11.25
CA LEU A 133 -10.77 -1.55 -11.17
C LEU A 133 -10.10 -2.72 -10.43
N LEU A 134 -10.84 -3.45 -9.59
CA LEU A 134 -10.32 -4.66 -8.96
C LEU A 134 -10.17 -5.78 -10.00
N PRO A 135 -9.01 -6.47 -10.06
CA PRO A 135 -8.83 -7.64 -10.90
C PRO A 135 -9.92 -8.69 -10.66
N ASP A 136 -10.33 -9.37 -11.73
CA ASP A 136 -11.37 -10.40 -11.74
C ASP A 136 -12.81 -9.90 -11.45
N ILE A 137 -13.04 -8.59 -11.25
CA ILE A 137 -14.37 -7.99 -11.10
C ILE A 137 -14.80 -7.30 -12.39
N GLY A 138 -15.59 -8.00 -13.20
CA GLY A 138 -16.27 -7.41 -14.37
C GLY A 138 -17.67 -6.87 -14.03
N LYS A 139 -18.35 -6.28 -15.02
CA LYS A 139 -19.71 -5.69 -14.87
C LYS A 139 -20.73 -6.59 -14.17
N LYS A 140 -20.76 -7.88 -14.49
CA LYS A 140 -21.69 -8.83 -13.87
C LYS A 140 -21.42 -8.97 -12.37
N THR A 141 -20.16 -9.20 -12.01
CA THR A 141 -19.71 -9.36 -10.63
C THR A 141 -19.90 -8.06 -9.84
N MET A 142 -19.57 -6.92 -10.46
CA MET A 142 -19.81 -5.60 -9.89
C MET A 142 -21.30 -5.41 -9.56
N ASN A 143 -22.21 -5.67 -10.50
CA ASN A 143 -23.65 -5.56 -10.25
C ASN A 143 -24.09 -6.45 -9.09
N GLN A 144 -23.60 -7.69 -9.04
CA GLN A 144 -23.88 -8.60 -7.93
C GLN A 144 -23.42 -8.04 -6.58
N ILE A 145 -22.21 -7.46 -6.51
CA ILE A 145 -21.71 -6.81 -5.29
C ILE A 145 -22.61 -5.64 -4.89
N LEU A 146 -23.01 -4.79 -5.84
CA LEU A 146 -23.88 -3.64 -5.60
C LEU A 146 -25.27 -4.06 -5.12
N ASP A 147 -25.86 -5.07 -5.76
CA ASP A 147 -27.16 -5.62 -5.39
C ASP A 147 -27.14 -6.20 -3.98
N GLU A 148 -26.11 -6.99 -3.66
CA GLU A 148 -25.94 -7.55 -2.32
C GLU A 148 -25.75 -6.44 -1.28
N ARG A 149 -24.83 -5.50 -1.53
CA ARG A 149 -24.61 -4.32 -0.67
C ARG A 149 -25.89 -3.53 -0.42
N SER A 150 -26.77 -3.42 -1.42
CA SER A 150 -28.04 -2.69 -1.30
C SER A 150 -29.02 -3.34 -0.32
N LYS A 151 -28.97 -4.68 -0.16
CA LYS A 151 -29.82 -5.42 0.78
C LYS A 151 -29.32 -5.27 2.21
N LYS A 152 -28.00 -5.39 2.38
CA LYS A 152 -27.30 -5.27 3.67
C LYS A 152 -25.83 -4.99 3.41
N ARG A 153 -25.23 -4.07 4.19
CA ARG A 153 -23.78 -3.85 4.21
C ARG A 153 -23.05 -5.15 4.52
N PHE A 154 -21.85 -5.30 3.97
CA PHE A 154 -20.99 -6.43 4.27
C PHE A 154 -20.36 -6.29 5.66
N GLU A 155 -20.26 -7.40 6.38
CA GLU A 155 -19.70 -7.43 7.75
C GLU A 155 -18.30 -8.04 7.80
N SER A 156 -17.93 -8.87 6.83
CA SER A 156 -16.63 -9.56 6.76
C SER A 156 -16.25 -9.93 5.33
N PHE A 157 -14.99 -10.31 5.10
CA PHE A 157 -14.53 -10.92 3.86
C PHE A 157 -15.26 -12.22 3.56
N GLU A 158 -15.59 -13.00 4.60
CA GLU A 158 -16.38 -14.21 4.45
C GLU A 158 -17.80 -13.91 3.98
N ASP A 159 -18.43 -12.87 4.52
CA ASP A 159 -19.76 -12.41 4.09
C ASP A 159 -19.77 -11.99 2.62
N ILE A 160 -18.77 -11.19 2.20
CA ILE A 160 -18.59 -10.82 0.79
C ILE A 160 -18.46 -12.06 -0.08
N ARG A 161 -17.60 -13.01 0.32
CA ARG A 161 -17.35 -14.24 -0.43
C ARG A 161 -18.61 -15.09 -0.56
N ASN A 162 -19.36 -15.27 0.52
CA ASN A 162 -20.56 -16.11 0.52
C ASN A 162 -21.69 -15.52 -0.35
N ARG A 163 -21.85 -14.20 -0.34
CA ARG A 163 -22.93 -13.51 -1.07
C ARG A 163 -22.61 -13.21 -2.53
N THR A 164 -21.35 -12.93 -2.83
CA THR A 164 -20.92 -12.48 -4.16
C THR A 164 -20.11 -13.51 -4.94
N ARG A 165 -19.61 -14.56 -4.27
CA ARG A 165 -18.65 -15.56 -4.81
C ARG A 165 -17.31 -14.96 -5.24
N VAL A 166 -17.01 -13.73 -4.81
CA VAL A 166 -15.74 -13.07 -5.04
C VAL A 166 -14.80 -13.39 -3.89
N ASP A 167 -13.51 -13.52 -4.18
CA ASP A 167 -12.49 -13.53 -3.13
C ASP A 167 -11.98 -12.09 -2.90
N PRO A 168 -12.50 -11.36 -1.89
CA PRO A 168 -12.18 -9.95 -1.70
C PRO A 168 -10.70 -9.74 -1.40
N VAL A 169 -10.08 -10.64 -0.63
CA VAL A 169 -8.67 -10.56 -0.25
C VAL A 169 -7.80 -10.64 -1.50
N LYS A 170 -8.02 -11.66 -2.34
CA LYS A 170 -7.28 -11.82 -3.60
C LYS A 170 -7.46 -10.63 -4.53
N ALA A 171 -8.69 -10.12 -4.67
CA ALA A 171 -8.98 -8.97 -5.52
C ALA A 171 -8.23 -7.71 -5.07
N ILE A 172 -8.21 -7.43 -3.76
CA ILE A 172 -7.47 -6.28 -3.20
C ILE A 172 -5.97 -6.47 -3.33
N VAL A 173 -5.42 -7.65 -2.98
CA VAL A 173 -3.98 -7.94 -3.08
C VAL A 173 -3.49 -7.72 -4.51
N ASN A 174 -4.17 -8.31 -5.49
CA ASN A 174 -3.82 -8.17 -6.89
C ASN A 174 -3.91 -6.71 -7.35
N ARG A 175 -4.92 -5.97 -6.87
CA ARG A 175 -5.07 -4.56 -7.17
C ARG A 175 -3.90 -3.73 -6.64
N VAL A 176 -3.56 -3.89 -5.37
CA VAL A 176 -2.48 -3.15 -4.71
C VAL A 176 -1.15 -3.45 -5.41
N VAL A 177 -0.83 -4.72 -5.68
CA VAL A 177 0.40 -5.09 -6.38
C VAL A 177 0.47 -4.47 -7.77
N LYS A 178 -0.66 -4.45 -8.51
CA LYS A 178 -0.75 -3.81 -9.82
C LYS A 178 -0.52 -2.30 -9.76
N GLU A 179 -1.11 -1.63 -8.78
CA GLU A 179 -0.90 -0.20 -8.55
C GLU A 179 0.56 0.10 -8.18
N LEU A 180 1.17 -0.69 -7.30
CA LEU A 180 2.58 -0.54 -6.94
C LEU A 180 3.51 -0.68 -8.15
N ALA A 181 3.21 -1.63 -9.05
CA ALA A 181 3.99 -1.85 -10.27
C ALA A 181 3.95 -0.67 -11.25
N GLY A 182 2.94 0.18 -11.19
CA GLY A 182 2.79 1.35 -12.07
C GLY A 182 1.95 1.09 -13.33
N GLY A 183 1.80 2.13 -14.16
CA GLY A 183 1.13 2.07 -15.45
C GLY A 183 -0.42 2.05 -15.40
N GLU A 184 -1.03 2.25 -14.24
CA GLU A 184 -2.48 2.35 -14.12
C GLU A 184 -2.96 3.78 -14.37
N LYS A 185 -4.13 3.95 -15.00
CA LYS A 185 -4.73 5.29 -15.12
C LYS A 185 -5.39 5.75 -13.82
N TYR A 186 -5.96 4.82 -13.06
CA TYR A 186 -6.69 5.06 -11.84
C TYR A 186 -6.03 4.29 -10.70
N TYR A 187 -5.93 4.89 -9.53
CA TYR A 187 -5.33 4.33 -8.33
C TYR A 187 -6.31 4.42 -7.17
N LEU A 188 -6.67 3.27 -6.59
CA LEU A 188 -7.59 3.15 -5.46
C LEU A 188 -6.86 3.32 -4.14
N PHE A 189 -5.74 2.61 -3.97
CA PHE A 189 -5.09 2.39 -2.68
C PHE A 189 -3.74 3.12 -2.61
N VAL A 190 -2.90 2.93 -3.63
CA VAL A 190 -1.53 3.45 -3.64
C VAL A 190 -1.48 4.84 -4.27
N ARG A 191 -0.74 5.77 -3.67
CA ARG A 191 -0.53 7.09 -4.28
C ARG A 191 0.44 6.98 -5.48
N PRO A 192 0.02 7.33 -6.71
CA PRO A 192 0.88 7.22 -7.88
C PRO A 192 2.02 8.24 -7.87
N ARG A 193 3.16 7.85 -8.45
CA ARG A 193 4.28 8.76 -8.75
C ARG A 193 4.26 9.30 -10.18
N GLU A 194 3.45 8.68 -11.05
CA GLU A 194 3.39 8.99 -12.47
C GLU A 194 2.52 10.23 -12.74
N PRO A 195 3.01 11.20 -13.54
CA PRO A 195 2.20 12.34 -13.97
C PRO A 195 0.96 11.89 -14.76
N GLY A 196 -0.21 12.42 -14.42
CA GLY A 196 -1.47 12.14 -15.14
C GLY A 196 -2.25 10.92 -14.63
N ALA A 197 -1.68 10.15 -13.70
CA ALA A 197 -2.43 9.13 -12.97
C ALA A 197 -3.46 9.78 -12.03
N MET A 198 -4.67 9.21 -11.99
CA MET A 198 -5.75 9.70 -11.14
C MET A 198 -5.80 8.91 -9.83
N TYR A 199 -5.54 9.60 -8.72
CA TYR A 199 -5.63 9.01 -7.40
C TYR A 199 -7.03 9.21 -6.81
N LEU A 200 -7.68 8.12 -6.41
CA LEU A 200 -9.04 8.10 -5.86
C LEU A 200 -9.05 8.16 -4.32
N GLY A 201 -7.90 7.91 -3.68
CA GLY A 201 -7.65 8.15 -2.26
C GLY A 201 -8.58 7.39 -1.32
N TYR A 202 -8.85 6.10 -1.58
CA TYR A 202 -9.76 5.33 -0.73
C TYR A 202 -9.17 5.07 0.65
N LEU A 203 -7.87 4.82 0.78
CA LEU A 203 -7.26 4.58 2.10
C LEU A 203 -7.40 5.80 3.01
N GLU A 204 -7.20 7.01 2.49
CA GLU A 204 -7.42 8.24 3.24
C GLU A 204 -8.84 8.38 3.76
N LYS A 205 -9.82 8.13 2.89
CA LYS A 205 -11.23 8.16 3.26
C LYS A 205 -11.53 7.13 4.35
N LEU A 206 -11.02 5.92 4.21
CA LEU A 206 -11.26 4.81 5.12
C LEU A 206 -10.59 5.01 6.49
N TYR A 207 -9.43 5.65 6.53
CA TYR A 207 -8.75 6.02 7.78
C TYR A 207 -9.24 7.35 8.39
N GLY A 208 -10.26 7.98 7.81
CA GLY A 208 -10.85 9.22 8.34
C GLY A 208 -9.98 10.46 8.14
N GLU A 209 -9.04 10.41 7.19
CA GLU A 209 -8.13 11.51 6.87
C GLU A 209 -8.71 12.31 5.70
N THR A 210 -9.65 13.20 6.00
CA THR A 210 -10.21 14.10 4.99
C THR A 210 -9.19 15.17 4.55
N TYR A 211 -9.20 15.45 3.24
CA TYR A 211 -8.42 16.50 2.58
C TYR A 211 -8.95 17.91 2.87
#